data_AF-A0A0C1JFN9-F1
#
_entry.id   AF-A0A0C1JFN9-F1
#
_cell.length_a   1.000
_cell.length_b   1.000
_cell.length_c   1.000
_cell.angle_alpha   90.00
_cell.angle_beta   90.00
_cell.angle_gamma   90.00
#
_symmetry.space_group_name_H-M   'P 1'
#
loop_
_entity.id
_entity.type
_entity.pdbx_description
1 polymer ?
#
loop_
_entity_poly.entity_id
_entity_poly.type
_entity_poly.pdbx_seq_one_letter_code
_entity_poly.pdbx_strand_id
1 'polypeptide(L)'
;MTITICAAAAIVTLLGQELAPSGGVAAVAGFSAGFLGSVFSTRRSTARTLVLVAGCVLVCTLYPFHWIGFLCGFVLISWAAIEGHTNGGFATIPALNGLLLYLLIAPDERTAFLVLMFVVTAVVGGLLSVRLNLAGAANRPPMSLKGALSVWVFLLAGLALTSFLAHLIGNQKSYWLSFLFVFRVLAPLQKVPDAAARFGVGVALGSFIAIGLEFSGLSHKFLVVLGFAAAVFGVHRIGGNTIWTAMFFTIATLLVTAPTIESAVFRIEAAAIVIAIVGCLAFLISWCWERIENRADNNRNSAANEGSDRYHRW
;
A
#
# COMPACT_ATOMS: atom_id res chain seq x y z
N MET A 1 -20.58 -13.44 1.36
CA MET A 1 -19.28 -13.05 0.74
C MET A 1 -18.32 -12.47 1.77
N THR A 2 -18.65 -11.36 2.45
CA THR A 2 -17.78 -10.73 3.47
C THR A 2 -17.40 -11.69 4.60
N ILE A 3 -18.37 -12.44 5.15
CA ILE A 3 -18.13 -13.43 6.21
C ILE A 3 -17.13 -14.50 5.76
N THR A 4 -17.22 -14.98 4.51
CA THR A 4 -16.32 -15.99 3.95
C THR A 4 -14.88 -15.48 3.83
N ILE A 5 -14.69 -14.21 3.44
CA ILE A 5 -13.37 -13.57 3.35
C ILE A 5 -12.78 -13.39 4.75
N CYS A 6 -13.58 -12.91 5.71
CA CYS A 6 -13.17 -12.78 7.11
C CYS A 6 -12.79 -14.13 7.72
N ALA A 7 -13.61 -15.16 7.52
CA ALA A 7 -13.38 -16.48 8.07
C ALA A 7 -12.11 -17.12 7.48
N ALA A 8 -11.90 -17.01 6.16
CA ALA A 8 -10.69 -17.51 5.52
C ALA A 8 -9.43 -16.79 6.03
N ALA A 9 -9.47 -15.46 6.12
CA ALA A 9 -8.35 -14.67 6.64
C ALA A 9 -8.07 -14.99 8.12
N ALA A 10 -9.11 -15.14 8.95
CA ALA A 10 -8.96 -15.50 10.36
C ALA A 10 -8.36 -16.91 10.52
N ILE A 11 -8.86 -17.90 9.78
CA ILE A 11 -8.33 -19.28 9.81
C ILE A 11 -6.86 -19.30 9.38
N VAL A 12 -6.53 -18.62 8.28
CA VAL A 12 -5.16 -18.55 7.76
C VAL A 12 -4.21 -17.88 8.77
N THR A 13 -4.67 -16.84 9.46
CA THR A 13 -3.88 -16.14 10.49
C THR A 13 -3.68 -17.01 11.73
N LEU A 14 -4.75 -17.63 12.23
CA LEU A 14 -4.72 -18.48 13.42
C LEU A 14 -3.83 -19.71 13.18
N LEU A 15 -4.00 -20.39 12.05
CA LEU A 15 -3.14 -21.52 11.66
C LEU A 15 -1.67 -21.09 11.51
N GLY A 16 -1.43 -19.91 10.93
CA GLY A 16 -0.08 -19.36 10.82
C GLY A 16 0.58 -19.10 12.18
N GLN A 17 -0.17 -18.56 13.15
CA GLN A 17 0.32 -18.28 14.50
C GLN A 17 0.63 -19.56 15.30
N GLU A 18 -0.19 -20.60 15.16
CA GLU A 18 0.06 -21.90 15.81
C GLU A 18 1.34 -22.57 15.29
N LEU A 19 1.65 -22.38 14.00
CA LEU A 19 2.82 -22.99 13.38
C LEU A 19 4.12 -22.20 13.66
N ALA A 20 4.04 -20.87 13.72
CA ALA A 20 5.17 -20.02 14.11
C ALA A 20 4.67 -18.71 14.75
N PRO A 21 5.36 -18.17 15.77
CA PRO A 21 4.95 -16.91 16.42
C PRO A 21 4.75 -15.73 15.43
N SER A 22 5.56 -15.67 14.38
CA SER A 22 5.47 -14.69 13.29
C SER A 22 4.75 -15.21 12.03
N GLY A 23 4.36 -16.49 12.01
CA GLY A 23 3.71 -17.14 10.88
C GLY A 23 2.35 -16.52 10.54
N GLY A 24 1.63 -15.99 11.53
CA GLY A 24 0.40 -15.24 11.30
C GLY A 24 0.61 -13.99 10.44
N VAL A 25 1.70 -13.24 10.66
CA VAL A 25 2.00 -12.02 9.88
C VAL A 25 2.36 -12.38 8.45
N ALA A 26 3.19 -13.43 8.25
CA ALA A 26 3.53 -13.93 6.92
C ALA A 26 2.29 -14.44 6.16
N ALA A 27 1.41 -15.15 6.86
CA ALA A 27 0.15 -15.66 6.32
C ALA A 27 -0.77 -14.52 5.85
N VAL A 28 -0.90 -13.45 6.62
CA VAL A 28 -1.71 -12.26 6.28
C VAL A 28 -1.11 -11.48 5.14
N ALA A 29 0.21 -11.31 5.17
CA ALA A 29 0.97 -10.67 4.10
C ALA A 29 0.74 -11.39 2.76
N GLY A 30 0.86 -12.72 2.74
CA GLY A 30 0.60 -13.54 1.57
C GLY A 30 -0.85 -13.46 1.12
N PHE A 31 -1.80 -13.72 2.02
CA PHE A 31 -3.23 -13.68 1.71
C PHE A 31 -3.66 -12.33 1.13
N SER A 32 -3.19 -11.22 1.70
CA SER A 32 -3.50 -9.88 1.21
C SER A 32 -2.91 -9.63 -0.18
N ALA A 33 -1.64 -10.01 -0.42
CA ALA A 33 -1.01 -9.92 -1.74
C ALA A 33 -1.78 -10.71 -2.80
N GLY A 34 -2.18 -11.94 -2.49
CA GLY A 34 -2.90 -12.82 -3.40
C GLY A 34 -4.36 -12.42 -3.63
N PHE A 35 -5.13 -12.24 -2.56
CA PHE A 35 -6.56 -11.92 -2.62
C PHE A 35 -6.78 -10.54 -3.22
N LEU A 36 -6.20 -9.49 -2.62
CA LEU A 36 -6.38 -8.13 -3.13
C LEU A 36 -5.70 -7.95 -4.48
N GLY A 37 -4.50 -8.52 -4.66
CA GLY A 37 -3.82 -8.48 -5.96
C GLY A 37 -4.65 -9.08 -7.10
N SER A 38 -5.46 -10.11 -6.81
CA SER A 38 -6.40 -10.68 -7.78
C SER A 38 -7.63 -9.80 -7.99
N VAL A 39 -8.13 -9.11 -6.96
CA VAL A 39 -9.29 -8.21 -7.07
C VAL A 39 -8.98 -6.98 -7.94
N PHE A 40 -7.77 -6.42 -7.79
CA PHE A 40 -7.36 -5.18 -8.45
C PHE A 40 -6.70 -5.37 -9.82
N SER A 41 -6.58 -6.60 -10.33
CA SER A 41 -5.90 -6.84 -11.61
C SER A 41 -6.36 -8.12 -12.31
N THR A 42 -5.80 -8.35 -13.49
CA THR A 42 -5.99 -9.58 -14.26
C THR A 42 -5.19 -10.74 -13.68
N ARG A 43 -5.64 -11.97 -13.90
CA ARG A 43 -4.95 -13.19 -13.42
C ARG A 43 -3.48 -13.23 -13.85
N ARG A 44 -3.17 -12.81 -15.08
CA ARG A 44 -1.81 -12.80 -15.63
C ARG A 44 -0.91 -11.79 -14.91
N SER A 45 -1.45 -10.59 -14.66
CA SER A 45 -0.77 -9.54 -13.91
C SER A 45 -0.50 -9.98 -12.47
N THR A 46 -1.52 -10.51 -11.79
CA THR A 46 -1.39 -11.01 -10.41
C THR A 46 -0.34 -12.10 -10.32
N ALA A 47 -0.32 -13.07 -11.25
CA ALA A 47 0.69 -14.13 -11.24
C ALA A 47 2.11 -13.58 -11.39
N ARG A 48 2.35 -12.65 -12.34
CA ARG A 48 3.66 -12.00 -12.51
C ARG A 48 4.09 -11.25 -11.27
N THR A 49 3.18 -10.48 -10.68
CA THR A 49 3.43 -9.72 -9.46
C THR A 49 3.72 -10.64 -8.27
N LEU A 50 3.00 -11.76 -8.11
CA LEU A 50 3.26 -12.72 -7.04
C LEU A 50 4.63 -13.39 -7.19
N VAL A 51 5.05 -13.73 -8.41
CA VAL A 51 6.40 -14.25 -8.67
C VAL A 51 7.46 -13.22 -8.29
N LEU A 52 7.27 -11.95 -8.69
CA LEU A 52 8.19 -10.87 -8.36
C LEU A 52 8.28 -10.63 -6.85
N VAL A 53 7.15 -10.59 -6.15
CA VAL A 53 7.13 -10.42 -4.69
C VAL A 53 7.72 -11.63 -3.96
N ALA A 54 7.42 -12.85 -4.39
CA ALA A 54 8.05 -14.05 -3.82
C ALA A 54 9.58 -14.02 -4.02
N GLY A 55 10.05 -13.57 -5.18
CA GLY A 55 11.47 -13.34 -5.45
C GLY A 55 12.06 -12.28 -4.51
N CYS A 56 11.40 -11.13 -4.34
CA CYS A 56 11.82 -10.10 -3.39
C CYS A 56 11.86 -10.61 -1.94
N VAL A 57 10.84 -11.35 -1.51
CA VAL A 57 10.77 -11.97 -0.18
C VAL A 57 11.93 -12.94 0.02
N LEU A 58 12.24 -13.76 -0.98
CA LEU A 58 13.37 -14.68 -0.95
C LEU A 58 14.71 -13.93 -0.87
N VAL A 59 14.89 -12.88 -1.68
CA VAL A 59 16.12 -12.07 -1.67
C VAL A 59 16.31 -11.36 -0.32
N CYS A 60 15.27 -10.72 0.22
CA CYS A 60 15.30 -10.09 1.54
C CYS A 60 15.56 -11.10 2.67
N THR A 61 15.12 -12.35 2.48
CA THR A 61 15.36 -13.46 3.43
C THR A 61 16.82 -13.89 3.41
N LEU A 62 17.37 -14.12 2.21
CA LEU A 62 18.76 -14.58 2.05
C LEU A 62 19.78 -13.50 2.41
N TYR A 63 19.40 -12.23 2.24
CA TYR A 63 20.25 -11.09 2.53
C TYR A 63 19.49 -10.05 3.36
N PRO A 64 19.44 -10.20 4.70
CA PRO A 64 18.62 -9.39 5.59
C PRO A 64 19.22 -7.99 5.86
N PHE A 65 19.76 -7.34 4.82
CA PHE A 65 20.26 -5.98 4.90
C PHE A 65 19.15 -4.99 4.54
N HIS A 66 19.00 -3.93 5.34
CA HIS A 66 17.96 -2.91 5.13
C HIS A 66 17.95 -2.30 3.72
N TRP A 67 19.13 -2.11 3.12
CA TRP A 67 19.25 -1.57 1.76
C TRP A 67 18.72 -2.52 0.68
N ILE A 68 18.75 -3.83 0.91
CA ILE A 68 18.18 -4.83 -0.01
C ILE A 68 16.65 -4.80 0.06
N GLY A 69 16.09 -4.65 1.26
CA GLY A 69 14.66 -4.38 1.44
C GLY A 69 14.23 -3.12 0.68
N PHE A 70 15.01 -2.05 0.75
CA PHE A 70 14.78 -0.83 -0.02
C PHE A 70 14.84 -1.06 -1.54
N LEU A 71 15.86 -1.77 -2.04
CA LEU A 71 15.96 -2.09 -3.47
C LEU A 71 14.80 -2.96 -3.96
N CYS A 72 14.40 -3.98 -3.20
CA CYS A 72 13.24 -4.80 -3.51
C CYS A 72 11.96 -3.95 -3.55
N GLY A 73 11.77 -3.07 -2.56
CA GLY A 73 10.68 -2.10 -2.56
C GLY A 73 10.70 -1.18 -3.77
N PHE A 74 11.88 -0.66 -4.15
CA PHE A 74 12.06 0.21 -5.32
C PHE A 74 11.66 -0.51 -6.62
N VAL A 75 12.09 -1.77 -6.79
CA VAL A 75 11.72 -2.60 -7.95
C VAL A 75 10.21 -2.79 -8.00
N LEU A 76 9.57 -3.12 -6.87
CA LEU A 76 8.12 -3.29 -6.82
C LEU A 76 7.35 -2.00 -7.07
N ILE A 77 7.82 -0.86 -6.58
CA ILE A 77 7.22 0.45 -6.83
C ILE A 77 7.32 0.82 -8.31
N SER A 78 8.48 0.55 -8.92
CA SER A 78 8.69 0.75 -10.36
C SER A 78 7.78 -0.16 -11.19
N TRP A 79 7.66 -1.43 -10.78
CA TRP A 79 6.72 -2.36 -11.39
C TRP A 79 5.27 -1.91 -11.24
N ALA A 80 4.88 -1.37 -10.08
CA ALA A 80 3.52 -0.86 -9.86
C ALA A 80 3.17 0.30 -10.79
N ALA A 81 4.11 1.20 -11.05
CA ALA A 81 3.91 2.31 -11.98
C ALA A 81 3.79 1.84 -13.43
N ILE A 82 4.66 0.91 -13.86
CA ILE A 82 4.62 0.31 -15.20
C ILE A 82 3.31 -0.47 -15.40
N GLU A 83 2.92 -1.28 -14.44
CA GLU A 83 1.69 -2.08 -14.48
C GLU A 83 0.44 -1.19 -14.51
N GLY A 84 0.42 -0.14 -13.69
CA GLY A 84 -0.66 0.86 -13.70
C GLY A 84 -0.75 1.61 -15.04
N HIS A 85 0.37 1.91 -15.69
CA HIS A 85 0.40 2.56 -17.01
C HIS A 85 -0.04 1.63 -18.14
N THR A 86 0.40 0.38 -18.13
CA THR A 86 0.20 -0.56 -19.26
C THR A 86 -1.12 -1.32 -19.16
N ASN A 87 -1.46 -1.82 -17.98
CA ASN A 87 -2.56 -2.77 -17.79
C ASN A 87 -3.71 -2.19 -16.95
N GLY A 88 -3.53 -1.02 -16.31
CA GLY A 88 -4.53 -0.38 -15.45
C GLY A 88 -4.81 -1.10 -14.13
N GLY A 89 -4.23 -2.29 -13.97
CA GLY A 89 -4.31 -3.10 -12.77
C GLY A 89 -3.32 -2.63 -11.70
N PHE A 90 -3.75 -2.75 -10.45
CA PHE A 90 -2.98 -2.36 -9.28
C PHE A 90 -2.48 -3.54 -8.46
N ALA A 91 -2.37 -4.75 -9.02
CA ALA A 91 -1.95 -5.96 -8.29
C ALA A 91 -0.68 -5.74 -7.45
N THR A 92 0.25 -4.96 -7.99
CA THR A 92 1.55 -4.67 -7.36
C THR A 92 1.45 -3.84 -6.09
N ILE A 93 0.39 -3.04 -5.91
CA ILE A 93 0.25 -2.20 -4.72
C ILE A 93 -0.16 -3.01 -3.48
N PRO A 94 -1.17 -3.90 -3.52
CA PRO A 94 -1.40 -4.85 -2.44
C PRO A 94 -0.27 -5.87 -2.28
N ALA A 95 0.49 -6.18 -3.33
CA ALA A 95 1.64 -7.06 -3.21
C ALA A 95 2.83 -6.37 -2.52
N LEU A 96 3.02 -5.05 -2.73
CA LEU A 96 3.94 -4.20 -1.98
C LEU A 96 3.52 -4.12 -0.49
N ASN A 97 2.21 -4.03 -0.21
CA ASN A 97 1.68 -4.18 1.15
C ASN A 97 2.09 -5.53 1.77
N GLY A 98 1.96 -6.63 1.03
CA GLY A 98 2.43 -7.94 1.46
C GLY A 98 3.93 -7.98 1.76
N LEU A 99 4.78 -7.42 0.89
CA LEU A 99 6.23 -7.36 1.14
C LEU A 99 6.54 -6.55 2.40
N LEU A 100 5.96 -5.36 2.54
CA LEU A 100 6.20 -4.49 3.70
C LEU A 100 5.74 -5.13 5.01
N LEU A 101 4.64 -5.90 5.00
CA LEU A 101 4.20 -6.69 6.17
C LEU A 101 5.20 -7.80 6.49
N TYR A 102 5.76 -8.46 5.47
CA TYR A 102 6.79 -9.46 5.64
C TYR A 102 8.07 -8.88 6.27
N LEU A 103 8.48 -7.67 5.86
CA LEU A 103 9.66 -6.98 6.39
C LEU A 103 9.51 -6.56 7.87
N LEU A 104 8.31 -6.64 8.46
CA LEU A 104 8.12 -6.47 9.90
C LEU A 104 8.59 -7.70 10.71
N ILE A 105 8.80 -8.84 10.04
CA ILE A 105 9.23 -10.07 10.69
C ILE A 105 10.75 -10.04 10.82
N ALA A 106 11.24 -10.18 12.05
CA ALA A 106 12.67 -10.28 12.31
C ALA A 106 13.24 -11.55 11.64
N PRO A 107 14.44 -11.48 11.04
CA PRO A 107 15.09 -12.67 10.48
C PRO A 107 15.33 -13.70 11.58
N ASP A 108 14.92 -14.95 11.32
CA ASP A 108 14.95 -16.08 12.25
C ASP A 108 15.31 -17.38 11.50
N GLU A 109 15.70 -18.44 12.20
CA GLU A 109 16.03 -19.75 11.61
C GLU A 109 14.84 -20.36 10.83
N ARG A 110 13.62 -19.94 11.17
CA ARG A 110 12.37 -20.38 10.53
C ARG A 110 12.03 -19.62 9.25
N THR A 111 12.95 -18.86 8.67
CA THR A 111 12.62 -17.99 7.52
C THR A 111 12.10 -18.77 6.31
N ALA A 112 12.63 -19.96 6.01
CA ALA A 112 12.11 -20.81 4.94
C ALA A 112 10.61 -21.16 5.13
N PHE A 113 10.19 -21.39 6.37
CA PHE A 113 8.80 -21.65 6.71
C PHE A 113 7.91 -20.42 6.53
N LEU A 114 8.41 -19.23 6.89
CA LEU A 114 7.69 -17.97 6.73
C LEU A 114 7.49 -17.60 5.26
N VAL A 115 8.52 -17.81 4.42
CA VAL A 115 8.40 -17.64 2.96
C VAL A 115 7.37 -18.61 2.39
N LEU A 116 7.41 -19.89 2.80
CA LEU A 116 6.44 -20.88 2.36
C LEU A 116 5.01 -20.48 2.77
N MET A 117 4.81 -20.05 4.02
CA MET A 117 3.52 -19.56 4.50
C MET A 117 3.01 -18.39 3.66
N PHE A 118 3.84 -17.38 3.39
CA PHE A 118 3.47 -16.26 2.52
C PHE A 118 3.02 -16.74 1.14
N VAL A 119 3.78 -17.63 0.51
CA VAL A 119 3.46 -18.13 -0.84
C VAL A 119 2.16 -18.92 -0.85
N VAL A 120 2.00 -19.85 0.10
CA VAL A 120 0.80 -20.69 0.20
C VAL A 120 -0.44 -19.82 0.41
N THR A 121 -0.39 -18.86 1.33
CA THR A 121 -1.55 -18.02 1.63
C THR A 121 -1.86 -17.03 0.51
N ALA A 122 -0.85 -16.58 -0.25
CA ALA A 122 -1.06 -15.81 -1.47
C ALA A 122 -1.79 -16.61 -2.55
N VAL A 123 -1.41 -17.87 -2.76
CA VAL A 123 -2.13 -18.76 -3.69
C VAL A 123 -3.56 -18.97 -3.22
N VAL A 124 -3.78 -19.27 -1.94
CA VAL A 124 -5.12 -19.43 -1.34
C VAL A 124 -5.97 -18.18 -1.52
N GLY A 125 -5.42 -17.00 -1.21
CA GLY A 125 -6.11 -15.71 -1.38
C GLY A 125 -6.49 -15.45 -2.85
N GLY A 126 -5.57 -15.71 -3.78
CA GLY A 126 -5.85 -15.55 -5.21
C GLY A 126 -6.93 -16.51 -5.73
N LEU A 127 -6.85 -17.79 -5.34
CA LEU A 127 -7.87 -18.79 -5.68
C LEU A 127 -9.23 -18.44 -5.10
N LEU A 128 -9.29 -17.95 -3.86
CA LEU A 128 -10.53 -17.52 -3.22
C LEU A 128 -11.16 -16.35 -3.97
N SER A 129 -10.35 -15.35 -4.38
CA SER A 129 -10.83 -14.22 -5.19
C SER A 129 -11.43 -14.69 -6.52
N VAL A 130 -10.78 -15.65 -7.19
CA VAL A 130 -11.31 -16.27 -8.42
C VAL A 130 -12.61 -17.02 -8.16
N ARG A 131 -12.68 -17.84 -7.10
CA ARG A 131 -13.88 -18.63 -6.74
C ARG A 131 -15.08 -17.76 -6.39
N LEU A 132 -14.85 -16.60 -5.78
CA LEU A 132 -15.87 -15.62 -5.46
C LEU A 132 -16.25 -14.71 -6.64
N ASN A 133 -15.68 -14.95 -7.84
CA ASN A 133 -15.84 -14.09 -9.03
C ASN A 133 -15.48 -12.61 -8.77
N LEU A 134 -14.51 -12.37 -7.88
CA LEU A 134 -14.02 -11.04 -7.55
C LEU A 134 -12.74 -10.67 -8.32
N ALA A 135 -12.12 -11.63 -9.00
CA ALA A 135 -10.90 -11.40 -9.76
C ALA A 135 -11.14 -10.36 -10.87
N GLY A 136 -10.36 -9.28 -10.84
CA GLY A 136 -10.50 -8.15 -11.75
C GLY A 136 -11.72 -7.26 -11.51
N ALA A 137 -12.53 -7.51 -10.47
CA ALA A 137 -13.73 -6.73 -10.19
C ALA A 137 -13.46 -5.25 -9.87
N ALA A 138 -12.26 -4.94 -9.37
CA ALA A 138 -11.81 -3.58 -9.11
C ALA A 138 -10.69 -3.14 -10.06
N ASN A 139 -10.56 -3.79 -11.23
CA ASN A 139 -9.58 -3.39 -12.23
C ASN A 139 -9.91 -1.99 -12.74
N ARG A 140 -8.89 -1.14 -12.87
CA ARG A 140 -9.04 0.25 -13.34
C ARG A 140 -8.52 0.36 -14.76
N PRO A 141 -8.95 1.39 -15.52
CA PRO A 141 -8.36 1.67 -16.82
C PRO A 141 -6.87 2.04 -16.69
N PRO A 142 -6.06 1.80 -17.73
CA PRO A 142 -4.66 2.23 -17.78
C PRO A 142 -4.48 3.70 -17.43
N MET A 143 -3.43 4.00 -16.66
CA MET A 143 -3.10 5.37 -16.29
C MET A 143 -2.39 6.12 -17.42
N SER A 144 -2.56 7.43 -17.44
CA SER A 144 -1.63 8.29 -18.17
C SER A 144 -0.21 8.19 -17.58
N LEU A 145 0.80 8.47 -18.40
CA LEU A 145 2.20 8.50 -17.96
C LEU A 145 2.39 9.45 -16.75
N LYS A 146 1.72 10.61 -16.78
CA LYS A 146 1.65 11.58 -15.67
C LYS A 146 1.14 10.92 -14.38
N GLY A 147 0.06 10.16 -14.46
CA GLY A 147 -0.49 9.41 -13.33
C GLY A 147 0.49 8.36 -12.79
N ALA A 148 1.09 7.56 -13.67
CA ALA A 148 2.05 6.51 -13.29
C ALA A 148 3.31 7.08 -12.62
N LEU A 149 3.88 8.16 -13.15
CA LEU A 149 5.01 8.87 -12.54
C LEU A 149 4.63 9.45 -11.18
N SER A 150 3.43 10.01 -11.05
CA SER A 150 2.97 10.57 -9.78
C SER A 150 2.82 9.49 -8.72
N VAL A 151 2.27 8.31 -9.08
CA VAL A 151 2.23 7.12 -8.21
C VAL A 151 3.63 6.68 -7.81
N TRP A 152 4.56 6.60 -8.77
CA TRP A 152 5.93 6.16 -8.54
C TRP A 152 6.65 7.05 -7.53
N VAL A 153 6.65 8.38 -7.77
CA VAL A 153 7.26 9.36 -6.85
C VAL A 153 6.64 9.27 -5.47
N PHE A 154 5.32 9.13 -5.40
CA PHE A 154 4.60 9.09 -4.13
C PHE A 154 4.95 7.86 -3.29
N LEU A 155 4.95 6.67 -3.90
CA LEU A 155 5.34 5.43 -3.22
C LEU A 155 6.83 5.44 -2.86
N LEU A 156 7.69 5.97 -3.74
CA LEU A 156 9.12 6.04 -3.51
C LEU A 156 9.47 6.96 -2.33
N ALA A 157 8.82 8.12 -2.23
CA ALA A 157 8.95 9.01 -1.08
C ALA A 157 8.51 8.32 0.22
N GLY A 158 7.40 7.57 0.17
CA GLY A 158 6.92 6.78 1.31
C GLY A 158 7.92 5.70 1.75
N LEU A 159 8.45 4.93 0.81
CA LEU A 159 9.45 3.90 1.07
C LEU A 159 10.76 4.49 1.61
N ALA A 160 11.22 5.61 1.03
CA ALA A 160 12.43 6.31 1.45
C ALA A 160 12.29 6.85 2.89
N LEU A 161 11.18 7.54 3.19
CA LEU A 161 10.89 8.03 4.54
C LEU A 161 10.85 6.88 5.55
N THR A 162 10.17 5.80 5.19
CA THR A 162 10.01 4.64 6.05
C THR A 162 11.34 3.93 6.32
N SER A 163 12.17 3.77 5.28
CA SER A 163 13.50 3.18 5.41
C SER A 163 14.44 4.07 6.23
N PHE A 164 14.34 5.38 6.06
CA PHE A 164 15.07 6.37 6.86
C PHE A 164 14.68 6.31 8.35
N LEU A 165 13.37 6.28 8.65
CA LEU A 165 12.89 6.15 10.02
C LEU A 165 13.24 4.79 10.64
N ALA A 166 13.16 3.70 9.87
CA ALA A 166 13.59 2.38 10.32
C ALA A 166 15.09 2.38 10.68
N HIS A 167 15.92 3.08 9.89
CA HIS A 167 17.34 3.23 10.16
C HIS A 167 17.63 4.11 11.40
N LEU A 168 16.99 5.28 11.51
CA LEU A 168 17.19 6.19 12.63
C LEU A 168 16.72 5.64 13.97
N ILE A 169 15.54 5.01 13.99
CA ILE A 169 14.90 4.51 15.21
C ILE A 169 15.45 3.12 15.57
N GLY A 170 16.13 2.45 14.63
CA GLY A 170 16.60 1.06 14.79
C GLY A 170 15.45 0.07 14.99
N ASN A 171 14.23 0.43 14.58
CA ASN A 171 13.04 -0.37 14.83
C ASN A 171 12.38 -0.78 13.52
N GLN A 172 12.43 -2.09 13.22
CA GLN A 172 11.79 -2.69 12.05
C GLN A 172 10.28 -2.44 12.04
N LYS A 173 9.64 -2.19 13.19
CA LYS A 173 8.22 -1.88 13.23
C LYS A 173 7.87 -0.64 12.41
N SER A 174 8.78 0.31 12.21
CA SER A 174 8.54 1.53 11.43
C SER A 174 8.10 1.29 9.99
N TYR A 175 8.30 0.09 9.42
CA TYR A 175 7.80 -0.26 8.07
C TYR A 175 6.28 -0.09 7.90
N TRP A 176 5.52 -0.05 9.00
CA TRP A 176 4.08 0.19 8.94
C TRP A 176 3.70 1.56 8.34
N LEU A 177 4.59 2.56 8.43
CA LEU A 177 4.33 3.90 7.87
C LEU A 177 4.19 3.90 6.36
N SER A 178 4.90 3.00 5.66
CA SER A 178 4.76 2.83 4.21
C SER A 178 3.35 2.37 3.82
N PHE A 179 2.62 1.68 4.70
CA PHE A 179 1.25 1.28 4.41
C PHE A 179 0.32 2.47 4.21
N LEU A 180 0.52 3.56 4.95
CA LEU A 180 -0.26 4.78 4.75
C LEU A 180 -0.07 5.36 3.34
N PHE A 181 1.15 5.30 2.79
CA PHE A 181 1.42 5.72 1.41
C PHE A 181 0.80 4.77 0.40
N VAL A 182 0.93 3.45 0.61
CA VAL A 182 0.32 2.41 -0.22
C VAL A 182 -1.20 2.57 -0.27
N PHE A 183 -1.87 2.74 0.88
CA PHE A 183 -3.31 2.95 0.96
C PHE A 183 -3.74 4.27 0.31
N ARG A 184 -2.94 5.33 0.42
CA ARG A 184 -3.24 6.60 -0.25
C ARG A 184 -3.25 6.46 -1.77
N VAL A 185 -2.35 5.64 -2.33
CA VAL A 185 -2.31 5.38 -3.78
C VAL A 185 -3.47 4.49 -4.24
N LEU A 186 -3.97 3.59 -3.38
CA LEU A 186 -5.17 2.82 -3.67
C LEU A 186 -6.43 3.70 -3.75
N ALA A 187 -6.45 4.83 -3.03
CA ALA A 187 -7.49 5.86 -3.18
C ALA A 187 -7.32 6.66 -4.49
N PRO A 188 -8.40 7.13 -5.15
CA PRO A 188 -8.31 7.89 -6.39
C PRO A 188 -7.38 9.11 -6.24
N LEU A 189 -6.33 9.19 -7.07
CA LEU A 189 -5.37 10.30 -7.07
C LEU A 189 -5.91 11.56 -7.78
N GLN A 190 -7.09 11.50 -8.38
CA GLN A 190 -7.57 12.47 -9.37
C GLN A 190 -8.16 13.78 -8.79
N LYS A 191 -8.14 14.01 -7.46
CA LYS A 191 -8.54 15.29 -6.83
C LYS A 191 -7.59 15.61 -5.68
N VAL A 192 -6.43 16.16 -6.02
CA VAL A 192 -5.19 16.04 -5.25
C VAL A 192 -5.25 16.67 -3.84
N PRO A 193 -5.71 17.92 -3.63
CA PRO A 193 -5.74 18.51 -2.29
C PRO A 193 -6.92 18.02 -1.43
N ASP A 194 -8.15 18.05 -1.94
CA ASP A 194 -9.34 17.65 -1.18
C ASP A 194 -9.30 16.18 -0.77
N ALA A 195 -8.85 15.28 -1.67
CA ALA A 195 -8.75 13.87 -1.34
C ALA A 195 -7.60 13.60 -0.36
N ALA A 196 -6.51 14.38 -0.39
CA ALA A 196 -5.43 14.29 0.59
C ALA A 196 -5.90 14.78 1.97
N ALA A 197 -6.64 15.88 2.04
CA ALA A 197 -7.23 16.37 3.28
C ALA A 197 -8.21 15.36 3.88
N ARG A 198 -9.12 14.81 3.06
CA ARG A 198 -10.05 13.74 3.46
C ARG A 198 -9.32 12.48 3.94
N PHE A 199 -8.25 12.09 3.25
CA PHE A 199 -7.41 10.99 3.68
C PHE A 199 -6.78 11.31 5.04
N GLY A 200 -6.21 12.51 5.22
CA GLY A 200 -5.62 12.95 6.48
C GLY A 200 -6.61 12.95 7.64
N VAL A 201 -7.83 13.45 7.43
CA VAL A 201 -8.92 13.37 8.43
C VAL A 201 -9.25 11.92 8.75
N GLY A 202 -9.35 11.05 7.74
CA GLY A 202 -9.59 9.62 7.95
C GLY A 202 -8.49 8.97 8.78
N VAL A 203 -7.22 9.22 8.46
CA VAL A 203 -6.08 8.72 9.23
C VAL A 203 -6.12 9.23 10.67
N ALA A 204 -6.37 10.53 10.89
CA ALA A 204 -6.48 11.10 12.22
C ALA A 204 -7.58 10.43 13.05
N LEU A 205 -8.80 10.32 12.50
CA LEU A 205 -9.92 9.63 13.13
C LEU A 205 -9.58 8.16 13.43
N GLY A 206 -8.94 7.48 12.49
CA GLY A 206 -8.55 6.08 12.64
C GLY A 206 -7.53 5.90 13.77
N SER A 207 -6.56 6.80 13.87
CA SER A 207 -5.61 6.85 14.98
C SER A 207 -6.30 7.06 16.31
N PHE A 208 -7.20 8.05 16.43
CA PHE A 208 -7.97 8.29 17.66
C PHE A 208 -8.78 7.07 18.09
N ILE A 209 -9.46 6.40 17.16
CA ILE A 209 -10.25 5.20 17.44
C ILE A 209 -9.33 4.05 17.88
N ALA A 210 -8.21 3.81 17.20
CA ALA A 210 -7.27 2.75 17.55
C ALA A 210 -6.72 2.92 18.97
N ILE A 211 -6.41 4.16 19.36
CA ILE A 211 -5.96 4.50 20.71
C ILE A 211 -7.06 4.23 21.74
N GLY A 212 -8.28 4.70 21.47
CA GLY A 212 -9.41 4.44 22.37
C GLY A 212 -9.65 2.94 22.59
N LEU A 213 -9.46 2.14 21.53
CA LEU A 213 -9.54 0.68 21.61
C LEU A 213 -8.35 0.09 22.38
N GLU A 214 -7.14 0.59 22.24
CA GLU A 214 -6.01 0.14 23.07
C GLU A 214 -6.18 0.48 24.55
N PHE A 215 -6.74 1.65 24.88
CA PHE A 215 -7.03 2.04 26.27
C PHE A 215 -8.20 1.30 26.91
N SER A 216 -9.01 0.59 26.11
CA SER A 216 -10.17 -0.15 26.64
C SER A 216 -9.80 -1.39 27.47
N GLY A 217 -8.53 -1.79 27.48
CA GLY A 217 -8.05 -2.97 28.22
C GLY A 217 -8.43 -4.31 27.58
N LEU A 218 -8.90 -4.30 26.32
CA LEU A 218 -9.18 -5.52 25.56
C LEU A 218 -7.90 -6.34 25.37
N SER A 219 -8.04 -7.68 25.40
CA SER A 219 -6.90 -8.56 25.14
C SER A 219 -6.35 -8.34 23.72
N HIS A 220 -5.04 -8.54 23.55
CA HIS A 220 -4.38 -8.40 22.24
C HIS A 220 -5.04 -9.23 21.13
N LYS A 221 -5.53 -10.45 21.46
CA LYS A 221 -6.26 -11.30 20.51
C LYS A 221 -7.52 -10.62 19.96
N PHE A 222 -8.27 -9.93 20.82
CA PHE A 222 -9.47 -9.19 20.40
C PHE A 222 -9.12 -7.96 19.56
N LEU A 223 -8.07 -7.23 19.90
CA LEU A 223 -7.60 -6.08 19.12
C LEU A 223 -7.17 -6.48 17.71
N VAL A 224 -6.47 -7.62 17.57
CA VAL A 224 -6.10 -8.19 16.27
C VAL A 224 -7.35 -8.51 15.45
N VAL A 225 -8.37 -9.17 16.04
CA VAL A 225 -9.64 -9.48 15.36
C VAL A 225 -10.37 -8.20 14.92
N LEU A 226 -10.42 -7.17 15.77
CA LEU A 226 -10.98 -5.86 15.41
C LEU A 226 -10.20 -5.20 14.28
N GLY A 227 -8.87 -5.30 14.30
CA GLY A 227 -8.01 -4.82 13.22
C GLY A 227 -8.32 -5.49 11.88
N PHE A 228 -8.55 -6.81 11.87
CA PHE A 228 -9.00 -7.53 10.67
C PHE A 228 -10.39 -7.09 10.21
N ALA A 229 -11.34 -6.98 11.13
CA ALA A 229 -12.68 -6.50 10.79
C ALA A 229 -12.60 -5.11 10.15
N ALA A 230 -11.81 -4.20 10.74
CA ALA A 230 -11.55 -2.88 10.19
C ALA A 230 -10.92 -2.97 8.80
N ALA A 231 -9.91 -3.80 8.56
CA ALA A 231 -9.31 -3.97 7.24
C ALA A 231 -10.35 -4.39 6.19
N VAL A 232 -11.24 -5.32 6.53
CA VAL A 232 -12.32 -5.77 5.64
C VAL A 232 -13.32 -4.65 5.34
N PHE A 233 -13.73 -3.89 6.35
CA PHE A 233 -14.56 -2.70 6.16
C PHE A 233 -13.86 -1.66 5.27
N GLY A 234 -12.55 -1.46 5.46
CA GLY A 234 -11.72 -0.60 4.62
C GLY A 234 -11.73 -1.04 3.16
N VAL A 235 -11.49 -2.34 2.89
CA VAL A 235 -11.55 -2.93 1.55
C VAL A 235 -12.90 -2.70 0.89
N HIS A 236 -14.00 -2.90 1.62
CA HIS A 236 -15.36 -2.70 1.08
C HIS A 236 -15.66 -1.24 0.71
N ARG A 237 -14.91 -0.28 1.27
CA ARG A 237 -15.07 1.16 1.00
C ARG A 237 -14.10 1.69 -0.06
N ILE A 238 -13.17 0.86 -0.55
CA ILE A 238 -12.23 1.25 -1.62
C ILE A 238 -13.02 1.68 -2.86
N GLY A 239 -12.66 2.85 -3.40
CA GLY A 239 -13.29 3.42 -4.61
C GLY A 239 -14.51 4.32 -4.34
N GLY A 240 -15.07 4.30 -3.13
CA GLY A 240 -16.19 5.17 -2.74
C GLY A 240 -15.73 6.44 -2.00
N ASN A 241 -15.36 6.29 -0.72
CA ASN A 241 -15.04 7.42 0.16
C ASN A 241 -13.64 7.24 0.79
N THR A 242 -12.76 8.20 0.50
CA THR A 242 -11.36 8.19 0.92
C THR A 242 -11.19 8.33 2.43
N ILE A 243 -12.12 8.99 3.14
CA ILE A 243 -12.08 9.16 4.60
C ILE A 243 -12.24 7.80 5.28
N TRP A 244 -13.34 7.09 4.98
CA TRP A 244 -13.64 5.81 5.61
C TRP A 244 -12.59 4.75 5.32
N THR A 245 -12.14 4.71 4.06
CA THR A 245 -11.06 3.79 3.65
C THR A 245 -9.79 4.05 4.47
N ALA A 246 -9.34 5.30 4.54
CA ALA A 246 -8.17 5.68 5.32
C ALA A 246 -8.34 5.36 6.81
N MET A 247 -9.48 5.71 7.40
CA MET A 247 -9.78 5.48 8.80
C MET A 247 -9.71 3.99 9.17
N PHE A 248 -10.41 3.14 8.43
CA PHE A 248 -10.45 1.71 8.72
C PHE A 248 -9.12 1.02 8.49
N PHE A 249 -8.37 1.39 7.45
CA PHE A 249 -7.03 0.86 7.24
C PHE A 249 -6.02 1.34 8.28
N THR A 250 -6.12 2.58 8.74
CA THR A 250 -5.31 3.08 9.85
C THR A 250 -5.61 2.33 11.13
N ILE A 251 -6.90 2.12 11.48
CA ILE A 251 -7.29 1.29 12.63
C ILE A 251 -6.70 -0.10 12.51
N ALA A 252 -6.89 -0.75 11.36
CA ALA A 252 -6.35 -2.09 11.11
C ALA A 252 -4.83 -2.13 11.29
N THR A 253 -4.11 -1.19 10.68
CA THR A 253 -2.65 -1.14 10.72
C THR A 253 -2.16 -0.93 12.15
N LEU A 254 -2.73 0.03 12.87
CA LEU A 254 -2.30 0.35 14.23
C LEU A 254 -2.60 -0.81 15.19
N LEU A 255 -3.81 -1.35 15.19
CA LEU A 255 -4.19 -2.44 16.09
C LEU A 255 -3.41 -3.74 15.82
N VAL A 256 -3.05 -4.02 14.56
CA VAL A 256 -2.28 -5.24 14.22
C VAL A 256 -0.81 -5.07 14.57
N THR A 257 -0.27 -3.85 14.51
CA THR A 257 1.17 -3.63 14.65
C THR A 257 1.58 -3.08 16.02
N ALA A 258 0.65 -2.58 16.85
CA ALA A 258 0.90 -1.96 18.16
C ALA A 258 0.63 -2.93 19.32
N PRO A 259 1.66 -3.30 20.10
CA PRO A 259 1.48 -4.07 21.31
C PRO A 259 1.43 -3.22 22.59
N THR A 260 1.73 -1.91 22.54
CA THR A 260 1.84 -1.03 23.73
C THR A 260 1.37 0.41 23.50
N ILE A 261 0.90 1.06 24.56
CA ILE A 261 0.38 2.45 24.58
C ILE A 261 1.45 3.47 24.15
N GLU A 262 2.70 3.33 24.60
CA GLU A 262 3.81 4.20 24.17
C GLU A 262 4.03 4.14 22.66
N SER A 263 3.85 2.94 22.08
CA SER A 263 3.93 2.77 20.65
C SER A 263 2.76 3.46 19.94
N ALA A 264 1.58 3.54 20.55
CA ALA A 264 0.41 4.20 19.98
C ALA A 264 0.63 5.71 19.80
N VAL A 265 1.16 6.41 20.80
CA VAL A 265 1.41 7.87 20.74
C VAL A 265 2.43 8.20 19.65
N PHE A 266 3.57 7.51 19.62
CA PHE A 266 4.59 7.69 18.59
C PHE A 266 4.02 7.48 17.17
N ARG A 267 3.07 6.54 17.02
CA ARG A 267 2.44 6.27 15.73
C ARG A 267 1.49 7.37 15.29
N ILE A 268 0.87 8.11 16.19
CA ILE A 268 0.06 9.29 15.84
C ILE A 268 0.96 10.39 15.29
N GLU A 269 2.06 10.68 15.98
CA GLU A 269 3.02 11.69 15.56
C GLU A 269 3.56 11.33 14.18
N ALA A 270 3.96 10.07 14.01
CA ALA A 270 4.43 9.57 12.73
C ALA A 270 3.31 9.61 11.66
N ALA A 271 2.06 9.28 12.00
CA ALA A 271 0.93 9.41 11.08
C ALA A 271 0.67 10.87 10.69
N ALA A 272 0.78 11.83 11.63
CA ALA A 272 0.63 13.26 11.37
C ALA A 272 1.74 13.79 10.45
N ILE A 273 2.99 13.39 10.71
CA ILE A 273 4.13 13.69 9.82
C ILE A 273 3.88 13.13 8.42
N VAL A 274 3.40 11.88 8.33
CA VAL A 274 3.05 11.26 7.05
C VAL A 274 1.94 12.03 6.34
N ILE A 275 0.87 12.43 7.04
CA ILE A 275 -0.20 13.25 6.44
C ILE A 275 0.35 14.57 5.89
N ALA A 276 1.21 15.25 6.66
CA ALA A 276 1.84 16.49 6.23
C ALA A 276 2.70 16.28 4.97
N ILE A 277 3.56 15.26 4.97
CA ILE A 277 4.41 14.91 3.81
C ILE A 277 3.56 14.54 2.60
N VAL A 278 2.53 13.72 2.79
CA VAL A 278 1.58 13.34 1.74
C VAL A 278 0.90 14.57 1.14
N GLY A 279 0.44 15.50 1.98
CA GLY A 279 -0.17 16.76 1.54
C GLY A 279 0.81 17.64 0.76
N CYS A 280 2.01 17.86 1.28
CA CYS A 280 3.06 18.63 0.62
C CYS A 280 3.48 18.01 -0.71
N LEU A 281 3.70 16.69 -0.75
CA LEU A 281 4.13 16.00 -1.96
C LEU A 281 3.02 16.02 -3.03
N ALA A 282 1.77 15.83 -2.61
CA ALA A 282 0.61 15.95 -3.48
C ALA A 282 0.51 17.36 -4.09
N PHE A 283 0.67 18.40 -3.28
CA PHE A 283 0.69 19.80 -3.74
C PHE A 283 1.86 20.06 -4.71
N LEU A 284 3.08 19.65 -4.35
CA LEU A 284 4.28 19.85 -5.17
C LEU A 284 4.17 19.15 -6.53
N ILE A 285 3.70 17.90 -6.56
CA ILE A 285 3.49 17.16 -7.81
C ILE A 285 2.47 17.88 -8.69
N SER A 286 1.36 18.34 -8.11
CA SER A 286 0.33 19.10 -8.85
C SER A 286 0.89 20.38 -9.45
N TRP A 287 1.60 21.17 -8.63
CA TRP A 287 2.20 22.44 -9.04
C TRP A 287 3.27 22.28 -10.12
N CYS A 288 4.14 21.25 -10.00
CA CYS A 288 5.14 20.94 -11.01
C CYS A 288 4.49 20.61 -12.36
N TRP A 289 3.42 19.80 -12.35
CA TRP A 289 2.74 19.44 -13.59
C TRP A 289 2.05 20.62 -14.25
N GLU A 290 1.39 21.47 -13.48
CA GLU A 290 0.76 22.70 -13.99
C GLU A 290 1.79 23.61 -14.67
N ARG A 291 2.99 23.75 -14.09
CA ARG A 291 4.08 24.50 -14.73
C ARG A 291 4.61 23.87 -16.01
N ILE A 292 4.67 22.54 -16.08
CA ILE A 292 5.13 21.83 -17.28
C ILE A 292 4.10 21.99 -18.41
N GLU A 293 2.82 21.83 -18.10
CA GLU A 293 1.71 21.99 -19.05
C GLU A 293 1.64 23.42 -19.59
N ASN A 294 1.68 24.43 -18.72
CA ASN A 294 1.67 25.84 -19.13
C ASN A 294 2.86 26.21 -20.04
N ARG A 295 4.05 25.62 -19.82
CA ARG A 295 5.21 25.84 -20.70
C ARG A 295 5.02 25.17 -22.06
N ALA A 296 4.46 23.97 -22.09
CA ALA A 296 4.21 23.25 -23.34
C ALA A 296 3.19 23.98 -24.22
N ASP A 297 2.13 24.51 -23.62
CA ASP A 297 1.08 25.25 -24.33
C ASP A 297 1.59 26.60 -24.86
N ASN A 298 2.36 27.33 -24.04
CA ASN A 298 3.00 28.57 -24.49
C ASN A 298 3.95 28.33 -25.68
N ASN A 299 4.74 27.25 -25.66
CA ASN A 299 5.65 26.93 -26.77
C ASN A 299 4.90 26.57 -28.06
N ARG A 300 3.77 25.85 -27.95
CA ARG A 300 2.92 25.53 -29.12
C ARG A 300 2.30 26.77 -29.74
N ASN A 301 1.81 27.69 -28.92
CA ASN A 301 1.21 28.93 -29.37
C ASN A 301 2.24 29.86 -30.04
N SER A 302 3.46 29.95 -29.50
CA SER A 302 4.55 30.69 -30.13
C SER A 302 4.94 30.12 -31.50
N ALA A 303 5.06 28.79 -31.61
CA ALA A 303 5.38 28.13 -32.89
C ALA A 303 4.26 28.30 -33.94
N ALA A 304 2.99 28.30 -33.52
CA ALA A 304 1.85 28.54 -34.41
C ALA A 304 1.83 29.98 -34.95
N ASN A 305 2.13 30.97 -34.10
CA ASN A 305 2.19 32.38 -34.51
C ASN A 305 3.37 32.67 -35.45
N GLU A 306 4.55 32.10 -35.21
CA GLU A 306 5.70 32.22 -36.14
C GLU A 306 5.47 31.54 -37.50
N GLY A 307 4.63 30.50 -37.54
CA GLY A 307 4.20 29.85 -38.78
C GLY A 307 3.23 30.72 -39.58
N SER A 308 2.24 31.32 -38.91
CA SER A 308 1.26 32.25 -39.48
C SER A 308 1.93 33.47 -40.15
N ASP A 309 2.91 34.09 -39.49
CA ASP A 309 3.64 35.24 -40.03
C ASP A 309 4.47 34.91 -41.28
N ARG A 310 4.82 33.63 -41.49
CA ARG A 310 5.50 33.18 -42.70
C ARG A 310 4.55 33.01 -43.88
N TYR A 311 3.28 32.68 -43.67
CA TYR A 311 2.31 32.52 -44.76
C TYR A 311 1.79 33.85 -45.32
N HIS A 312 1.86 34.94 -44.55
CA HIS A 312 1.46 36.28 -45.02
C HIS A 312 2.58 37.06 -45.74
N ARG A 313 3.78 36.48 -45.87
CA ARG A 313 4.92 37.11 -46.58
C ARG A 313 5.15 36.56 -48.00
N TRP A 314 4.28 35.70 -48.50
CA TRP A 314 4.26 35.21 -49.88
C TRP A 314 2.92 35.56 -50.52
#